data_AF-A0AAW0BUW0-F1
#
_entry.id   AF-A0AAW0BUW0-F1
#
_cell.length_a   1.000
_cell.length_b   1.000
_cell.length_c   1.000
_cell.angle_alpha   90.00
_cell.angle_beta   90.00
_cell.angle_gamma   90.00
#
_symmetry.space_group_name_H-M   'P 1'
#
loop_
_entity.id
_entity.type
_entity.pdbx_description
1 polymer ?
#
loop_
_entity_poly.entity_id
_entity_poly.type
_entity_poly.pdbx_seq_one_letter_code
_entity_poly.pdbx_strand_id
1 'polypeptide(L)'
;MFSVRSLLTALTVSTMALTASAARSVGFIGCSMAENVAQGYVAVGGQRLWGPYGTGGLVVQSWTDPNSSAWQLFDQQVRSNGQPEAVWVQICIFSFQGVTYNEVKQLITNTRQHAPNAKIYITGQPIYDNGNVCFLAGQGGPELTESLAKQAAADSSLGVSYPGAFVLSNGEIQDGCHANSAGQQHLGRQAVTYFG
;
A
#
# COMPACT_ATOMS: atom_id res chain seq x y z
N MET A 1 42.67 7.30 61.70
CA MET A 1 42.00 7.79 60.47
C MET A 1 42.36 6.86 59.33
N PHE A 2 41.46 6.00 58.86
CA PHE A 2 41.42 5.56 57.44
C PHE A 2 39.99 5.07 57.16
N SER A 3 39.32 5.79 56.28
CA SER A 3 37.93 5.58 55.88
C SER A 3 37.93 4.75 54.61
N VAL A 4 37.29 3.57 54.64
CA VAL A 4 37.08 2.73 53.45
C VAL A 4 35.72 3.10 52.88
N ARG A 5 35.72 3.76 51.72
CA ARG A 5 34.52 4.08 50.94
C ARG A 5 34.16 2.88 50.06
N SER A 6 33.00 2.28 50.30
CA SER A 6 32.39 1.30 49.40
C SER A 6 31.87 2.02 48.15
N LEU A 7 32.39 1.64 46.97
CA LEU A 7 31.81 2.02 45.68
C LEU A 7 30.61 1.10 45.38
N LEU A 8 29.42 1.68 45.24
CA LEU A 8 28.29 1.01 44.59
C LEU A 8 28.47 1.11 43.06
N THR A 9 28.64 -0.02 42.40
CA THR A 9 28.57 -0.11 40.94
C THR A 9 27.10 -0.22 40.54
N ALA A 10 26.56 0.83 39.93
CA ALA A 10 25.22 0.78 39.34
C ALA A 10 25.24 -0.06 38.06
N LEU A 11 24.48 -1.15 38.04
CA LEU A 11 24.21 -1.92 36.81
C LEU A 11 23.23 -1.11 35.95
N THR A 12 23.71 -0.51 34.88
CA THR A 12 22.87 -0.01 33.79
C THR A 12 22.37 -1.20 32.99
N VAL A 13 21.11 -1.58 33.19
CA VAL A 13 20.40 -2.46 32.26
C VAL A 13 20.12 -1.64 31.00
N SER A 14 20.96 -1.81 29.98
CA SER A 14 20.62 -1.38 28.63
C SER A 14 19.42 -2.19 28.17
N THR A 15 18.22 -1.61 28.24
CA THR A 15 17.09 -2.05 27.45
C THR A 15 17.49 -1.88 25.99
N MET A 16 17.99 -2.95 25.37
CA MET A 16 17.92 -3.09 23.92
C MET A 16 16.44 -2.98 23.58
N ALA A 17 16.02 -1.79 23.14
CA ALA A 17 14.78 -1.67 22.39
C ALA A 17 14.95 -2.62 21.22
N LEU A 18 14.27 -3.78 21.30
CA LEU A 18 14.09 -4.65 20.16
C LEU A 18 13.55 -3.74 19.06
N THR A 19 14.36 -3.46 18.05
CA THR A 19 13.85 -3.04 16.75
C THR A 19 12.97 -4.19 16.31
N ALA A 20 11.68 -4.12 16.63
CA ALA A 20 10.67 -4.95 15.98
C ALA A 20 10.98 -4.82 14.49
N SER A 21 11.26 -5.94 13.83
CA SER A 21 11.67 -5.94 12.44
C SER A 21 10.63 -5.14 11.65
N ALA A 22 11.06 -4.07 10.99
CA ALA A 22 10.20 -3.28 10.10
C ALA A 22 9.71 -4.10 8.89
N ALA A 23 10.13 -5.37 8.77
CA ALA A 23 9.64 -6.29 7.78
C ALA A 23 8.11 -6.45 7.91
N ARG A 24 7.43 -6.37 6.76
CA ARG A 24 5.97 -6.48 6.67
C ARG A 24 5.21 -5.48 7.54
N SER A 25 5.76 -4.28 7.76
CA SER A 25 5.09 -3.22 8.50
C SER A 25 4.11 -2.38 7.66
N VAL A 26 4.10 -2.55 6.33
CA VAL A 26 3.18 -1.86 5.42
C VAL A 26 2.22 -2.87 4.78
N GLY A 27 0.94 -2.80 5.16
CA GLY A 27 -0.13 -3.53 4.47
C GLY A 27 -0.56 -2.82 3.18
N PHE A 28 -1.34 -3.48 2.34
CA PHE A 28 -1.95 -2.82 1.19
C PHE A 28 -3.36 -3.32 0.93
N ILE A 29 -4.14 -2.53 0.20
CA ILE A 29 -5.40 -2.94 -0.43
C ILE A 29 -5.43 -2.41 -1.88
N GLY A 30 -6.16 -3.06 -2.75
CA GLY A 30 -6.25 -2.69 -4.17
C GLY A 30 -6.69 -3.87 -5.03
N CYS A 31 -6.34 -3.84 -6.31
CA CYS A 31 -6.73 -4.83 -7.32
C CYS A 31 -5.54 -5.69 -7.79
N SER A 32 -5.61 -6.25 -9.01
CA SER A 32 -4.50 -6.96 -9.66
C SER A 32 -3.28 -6.07 -9.93
N MET A 33 -3.48 -4.77 -10.16
CA MET A 33 -2.36 -3.83 -10.32
C MET A 33 -1.59 -3.63 -9.02
N ALA A 34 -2.28 -3.69 -7.87
CA ALA A 34 -1.62 -3.63 -6.56
C ALA A 34 -0.80 -4.90 -6.31
N GLU A 35 -1.31 -6.06 -6.76
CA GLU A 35 -0.54 -7.30 -6.74
C GLU A 35 0.72 -7.24 -7.60
N ASN A 36 0.67 -6.65 -8.80
CA ASN A 36 1.87 -6.49 -9.62
C ASN A 36 2.94 -5.64 -8.91
N VAL A 37 2.54 -4.58 -8.20
CA VAL A 37 3.45 -3.78 -7.37
C VAL A 37 4.02 -4.62 -6.22
N ALA A 38 3.18 -5.35 -5.48
CA ALA A 38 3.61 -6.17 -4.35
C ALA A 38 4.53 -7.33 -4.76
N GLN A 39 4.20 -8.03 -5.86
CA GLN A 39 5.04 -9.06 -6.47
C GLN A 39 6.41 -8.49 -6.85
N GLY A 40 6.40 -7.35 -7.55
CA GLY A 40 7.59 -6.61 -7.92
C GLY A 40 8.45 -6.21 -6.73
N TYR A 41 7.83 -5.63 -5.69
CA TYR A 41 8.48 -5.13 -4.49
C TYR A 41 9.24 -6.25 -3.78
N VAL A 42 8.60 -7.41 -3.59
CA VAL A 42 9.26 -8.59 -2.99
C VAL A 42 10.37 -9.10 -3.90
N ALA A 43 10.14 -9.16 -5.22
CA ALA A 43 11.14 -9.66 -6.19
C ALA A 43 12.41 -8.82 -6.24
N VAL A 44 12.33 -7.51 -5.97
CA VAL A 44 13.49 -6.61 -5.91
C VAL A 44 14.09 -6.48 -4.50
N GLY A 45 13.66 -7.32 -3.55
CA GLY A 45 14.23 -7.41 -2.21
C GLY A 45 13.64 -6.42 -1.20
N GLY A 46 12.52 -5.77 -1.51
CA GLY A 46 11.78 -4.96 -0.54
C GLY A 46 11.26 -5.82 0.61
N GLN A 47 11.29 -5.27 1.83
CA GLN A 47 10.95 -6.04 3.04
C GLN A 47 9.74 -5.52 3.80
N ARG A 48 9.36 -4.24 3.63
CA ARG A 48 8.33 -3.58 4.47
C ARG A 48 6.91 -3.79 3.98
N LEU A 49 6.67 -3.74 2.66
CA LEU A 49 5.36 -4.02 2.08
C LEU A 49 5.01 -5.51 2.18
N TRP A 50 3.75 -5.82 2.49
CA TRP A 50 3.23 -7.19 2.41
C TRP A 50 3.36 -7.76 0.99
N GLY A 51 3.57 -9.07 0.92
CA GLY A 51 3.53 -9.79 -0.36
C GLY A 51 2.10 -9.90 -0.92
N PRO A 52 1.95 -10.32 -2.19
CA PRO A 52 0.63 -10.51 -2.80
C PRO A 52 -0.19 -11.56 -2.04
N TYR A 53 -1.51 -11.39 -1.98
CA TYR A 53 -2.38 -12.24 -1.16
C TYR A 53 -3.78 -12.52 -1.75
N GLY A 54 -3.96 -12.30 -3.05
CA GLY A 54 -5.19 -12.61 -3.78
C GLY A 54 -6.14 -11.43 -3.94
N THR A 55 -5.64 -10.23 -4.28
CA THR A 55 -6.48 -9.03 -4.50
C THR A 55 -6.90 -8.81 -5.96
N GLY A 56 -6.66 -9.78 -6.84
CA GLY A 56 -7.05 -9.71 -8.25
C GLY A 56 -8.53 -9.36 -8.43
N GLY A 57 -8.81 -8.30 -9.19
CA GLY A 57 -10.18 -7.85 -9.49
C GLY A 57 -10.92 -7.12 -8.37
N LEU A 58 -10.29 -6.89 -7.20
CA LEU A 58 -10.91 -6.17 -6.09
C LEU A 58 -10.79 -4.64 -6.29
N VAL A 59 -11.74 -4.07 -7.04
CA VAL A 59 -11.84 -2.62 -7.27
C VAL A 59 -12.44 -1.90 -6.06
N VAL A 60 -12.49 -0.56 -6.06
CA VAL A 60 -12.97 0.26 -4.93
C VAL A 60 -14.26 -0.28 -4.29
N GLN A 61 -15.25 -0.68 -5.09
CA GLN A 61 -16.53 -1.21 -4.60
C GLN A 61 -16.41 -2.52 -3.82
N SER A 62 -15.35 -3.32 -4.03
CA SER A 62 -15.07 -4.51 -3.22
C SER A 62 -14.73 -4.19 -1.78
N TRP A 63 -14.34 -2.94 -1.49
CA TRP A 63 -13.81 -2.49 -0.22
C TRP A 63 -14.72 -1.48 0.50
N THR A 64 -15.85 -1.10 -0.09
CA THR A 64 -16.78 -0.10 0.50
C THR A 64 -17.72 -0.67 1.57
N ASP A 65 -17.93 -1.98 1.59
CA ASP A 65 -18.51 -2.69 2.75
C ASP A 65 -17.37 -3.18 3.66
N PRO A 66 -17.26 -2.72 4.93
CA PRO A 66 -16.20 -3.16 5.84
C PRO A 66 -16.27 -4.66 6.19
N ASN A 67 -17.39 -5.35 5.92
CA ASN A 67 -17.51 -6.79 6.17
C ASN A 67 -17.27 -7.64 4.92
N SER A 68 -16.84 -7.03 3.81
CA SER A 68 -16.67 -7.72 2.53
C SER A 68 -15.62 -8.82 2.58
N SER A 69 -15.67 -9.75 1.63
CA SER A 69 -14.63 -10.77 1.45
C SER A 69 -13.25 -10.17 1.20
N ALA A 70 -13.17 -8.96 0.62
CA ALA A 70 -11.92 -8.25 0.43
C ALA A 70 -11.26 -7.87 1.76
N TRP A 71 -12.04 -7.34 2.71
CA TRP A 71 -11.54 -7.05 4.06
C TRP A 71 -11.20 -8.31 4.83
N GLN A 72 -11.92 -9.41 4.64
CA GLN A 72 -11.57 -10.69 5.25
C GLN A 72 -10.18 -11.21 4.80
N LEU A 73 -9.80 -10.97 3.53
CA LEU A 73 -8.45 -11.26 3.03
C LEU A 73 -7.39 -10.36 3.70
N PHE A 74 -7.67 -9.07 3.82
CA PHE A 74 -6.79 -8.14 4.53
C PHE A 74 -6.61 -8.54 6.00
N ASP A 75 -7.69 -8.88 6.70
CA ASP A 75 -7.65 -9.33 8.09
C ASP A 75 -6.89 -10.65 8.26
N GLN A 76 -6.91 -11.51 7.24
CA GLN A 76 -6.05 -12.70 7.22
C GLN A 76 -4.56 -12.33 7.19
N GLN A 77 -4.19 -11.29 6.43
CA GLN A 77 -2.81 -10.79 6.44
C GLN A 77 -2.46 -10.14 7.78
N VAL A 78 -3.37 -9.38 8.40
CA VAL A 78 -3.18 -8.85 9.76
C VAL A 78 -2.91 -9.97 10.76
N ARG A 79 -3.65 -11.09 10.70
CA ARG A 79 -3.41 -12.25 11.58
C ARG A 79 -2.03 -12.90 11.35
N SER A 80 -1.49 -12.80 10.15
CA SER A 80 -0.22 -13.44 9.77
C SER A 80 1.00 -12.55 10.01
N ASN A 81 0.84 -11.23 9.83
CA ASN A 81 1.93 -10.25 9.86
C ASN A 81 1.87 -9.30 11.07
N GLY A 82 0.76 -9.26 11.80
CA GLY A 82 0.45 -8.24 12.80
C GLY A 82 -0.27 -7.03 12.21
N GLN A 83 -0.70 -6.13 13.10
CA GLN A 83 -1.29 -4.84 12.70
C GLN A 83 -0.23 -3.99 11.98
N PRO A 84 -0.52 -3.45 10.78
CA PRO A 84 0.46 -2.67 10.03
C PRO A 84 0.68 -1.28 10.63
N GLU A 85 1.89 -0.74 10.48
CA GLU A 85 2.22 0.65 10.80
C GLU A 85 1.67 1.62 9.75
N ALA A 86 1.54 1.14 8.51
CA ALA A 86 0.93 1.87 7.41
C ALA A 86 0.15 0.95 6.48
N VAL A 87 -0.87 1.49 5.81
CA VAL A 87 -1.59 0.82 4.73
C VAL A 87 -1.44 1.64 3.46
N TRP A 88 -0.99 1.00 2.39
CA TRP A 88 -1.05 1.56 1.04
C TRP A 88 -2.39 1.19 0.38
N VAL A 89 -3.17 2.19 0.03
CA VAL A 89 -4.44 2.08 -0.67
C VAL A 89 -4.22 2.41 -2.14
N GLN A 90 -4.38 1.43 -3.03
CA GLN A 90 -4.43 1.69 -4.46
C GLN A 90 -5.89 1.84 -4.91
N ILE A 91 -6.26 3.00 -5.41
CA ILE A 91 -7.58 3.22 -6.01
C ILE A 91 -7.63 2.48 -7.34
N CYS A 92 -8.41 1.40 -7.40
CA CYS A 92 -8.62 0.61 -8.61
C CYS A 92 -10.06 0.62 -9.09
N ILE A 93 -10.25 0.60 -10.41
CA ILE A 93 -11.58 0.58 -11.05
C ILE A 93 -11.67 -0.42 -12.19
N PHE A 94 -12.90 -0.77 -12.50
CA PHE A 94 -13.30 -1.21 -13.84
C PHE A 94 -14.09 -0.11 -14.53
N SER A 95 -13.92 0.03 -15.84
CA SER A 95 -14.53 1.08 -16.65
C SER A 95 -16.07 1.10 -16.55
N PHE A 96 -16.69 -0.09 -16.50
CA PHE A 96 -18.14 -0.22 -16.41
C PHE A 96 -18.72 0.15 -15.03
N GLN A 97 -17.88 0.21 -13.98
CA GLN A 97 -18.28 0.64 -12.63
C GLN A 97 -17.87 2.08 -12.35
N GLY A 98 -16.67 2.48 -12.77
CA GLY A 98 -16.06 3.76 -12.41
C GLY A 98 -15.79 3.86 -10.91
N VAL A 99 -15.65 5.10 -10.43
CA VAL A 99 -15.48 5.43 -9.02
C VAL A 99 -15.91 6.87 -8.75
N THR A 100 -16.45 7.09 -7.57
CA THR A 100 -16.76 8.42 -7.02
C THR A 100 -15.81 8.78 -5.88
N TYR A 101 -15.64 10.08 -5.64
CA TYR A 101 -14.84 10.53 -4.48
C TYR A 101 -15.46 10.12 -3.13
N ASN A 102 -16.78 9.94 -3.05
CA ASN A 102 -17.42 9.44 -1.83
C ASN A 102 -17.03 7.98 -1.54
N GLU A 103 -16.94 7.13 -2.57
CA GLU A 103 -16.46 5.76 -2.39
C GLU A 103 -14.98 5.74 -1.97
N VAL A 104 -14.14 6.66 -2.47
CA VAL A 104 -12.75 6.80 -2.01
C VAL A 104 -12.69 7.20 -0.53
N LYS A 105 -13.55 8.11 -0.07
CA LYS A 105 -13.65 8.44 1.37
C LYS A 105 -14.12 7.25 2.20
N GLN A 106 -15.07 6.47 1.69
CA GLN A 106 -15.55 5.26 2.36
C GLN A 106 -14.44 4.21 2.44
N LEU A 107 -13.68 4.02 1.36
CA LEU A 107 -12.51 3.13 1.30
C LEU A 107 -11.48 3.48 2.39
N ILE A 108 -11.14 4.77 2.52
CA ILE A 108 -10.22 5.27 3.55
C ILE A 108 -10.80 5.05 4.95
N THR A 109 -12.10 5.32 5.13
CA THR A 109 -12.80 5.11 6.41
C THR A 109 -12.76 3.64 6.83
N ASN A 110 -13.05 2.72 5.91
CA ASN A 110 -12.99 1.29 6.17
C ASN A 110 -11.55 0.84 6.45
N THR A 111 -10.56 1.39 5.74
CA THR A 111 -9.14 1.13 6.03
C THR A 111 -8.80 1.43 7.49
N ARG A 112 -9.33 2.51 8.06
CA ARG A 112 -9.15 2.83 9.49
C ARG A 112 -9.87 1.86 10.42
N GLN A 113 -10.96 1.24 10.01
CA GLN A 113 -11.65 0.25 10.83
C GLN A 113 -10.81 -1.02 10.98
N HIS A 114 -10.12 -1.44 9.92
CA HIS A 114 -9.28 -2.64 9.91
C HIS A 114 -7.85 -2.40 10.39
N ALA A 115 -7.35 -1.17 10.28
CA ALA A 115 -6.02 -0.76 10.70
C ALA A 115 -6.04 0.60 11.44
N PRO A 116 -6.59 0.67 12.67
CA PRO A 116 -6.93 1.95 13.34
C PRO A 116 -5.73 2.85 13.68
N ASN A 117 -4.53 2.28 13.79
CA ASN A 117 -3.32 3.03 14.12
C ASN A 117 -2.40 3.27 12.91
N ALA A 118 -2.78 2.76 11.73
CA ALA A 118 -1.93 2.82 10.55
C ALA A 118 -1.97 4.20 9.90
N LYS A 119 -0.80 4.66 9.42
CA LYS A 119 -0.74 5.74 8.43
C LYS A 119 -1.36 5.24 7.12
N ILE A 120 -2.05 6.09 6.37
CA ILE A 120 -2.62 5.70 5.08
C ILE A 120 -1.87 6.42 3.96
N TYR A 121 -1.23 5.64 3.09
CA TYR A 121 -0.74 6.12 1.80
C TYR A 121 -1.79 5.82 0.73
N ILE A 122 -2.03 6.74 -0.20
CA ILE A 122 -3.01 6.55 -1.27
C ILE A 122 -2.43 6.88 -2.63
N THR A 123 -2.67 6.02 -3.63
CA THR A 123 -2.26 6.22 -5.03
C THR A 123 -3.37 5.81 -5.98
N GLY A 124 -3.31 6.24 -7.24
CA GLY A 124 -4.10 5.64 -8.32
C GLY A 124 -3.57 4.28 -8.78
N GLN A 125 -4.29 3.64 -9.72
CA GLN A 125 -3.73 2.62 -10.59
C GLN A 125 -2.53 3.18 -11.37
N PRO A 126 -1.55 2.34 -11.77
CA PRO A 126 -0.40 2.82 -12.53
C PRO A 126 -0.81 3.55 -13.81
N ILE A 127 -0.19 4.70 -14.05
CA ILE A 127 -0.31 5.47 -15.29
C ILE A 127 0.60 4.85 -16.35
N TYR A 128 0.19 4.94 -17.61
CA TYR A 128 0.99 4.48 -18.75
C TYR A 128 1.62 5.68 -19.47
N ASP A 129 2.95 5.73 -19.53
CA ASP A 129 3.70 6.91 -20.01
C ASP A 129 3.52 7.24 -21.51
N ASN A 130 3.04 6.29 -22.32
CA ASN A 130 2.90 6.42 -23.77
C ASN A 130 1.49 6.09 -24.27
N GLY A 131 0.46 6.44 -23.49
CA GLY A 131 -0.93 6.41 -23.93
C GLY A 131 -1.57 5.02 -24.06
N ASN A 132 -0.96 3.98 -23.48
CA ASN A 132 -1.62 2.68 -23.37
C ASN A 132 -2.91 2.83 -22.55
N VAL A 133 -3.99 2.22 -23.06
CA VAL A 133 -5.28 2.20 -22.36
C VAL A 133 -5.45 0.83 -21.72
N CYS A 134 -5.44 0.78 -20.39
CA CYS A 134 -5.84 -0.42 -19.67
C CYS A 134 -7.30 -0.75 -20.01
N PHE A 135 -7.52 -1.86 -20.70
CA PHE A 135 -8.87 -2.27 -21.13
C PHE A 135 -9.84 -2.49 -19.96
N LEU A 136 -9.32 -2.84 -18.77
CA LEU A 136 -10.12 -3.00 -17.55
C LEU A 136 -10.62 -1.65 -17.01
N ALA A 137 -9.72 -0.66 -16.88
CA ALA A 137 -10.05 0.65 -16.32
C ALA A 137 -10.69 1.60 -17.36
N GLY A 138 -10.51 1.32 -18.65
CA GLY A 138 -11.00 2.14 -19.75
C GLY A 138 -10.15 3.39 -19.98
N GLN A 139 -10.51 4.14 -21.01
CA GLN A 139 -9.82 5.39 -21.37
C GLN A 139 -9.97 6.42 -20.25
N GLY A 140 -8.86 6.98 -19.77
CA GLY A 140 -8.84 7.96 -18.67
C GLY A 140 -9.02 7.35 -17.28
N GLY A 141 -9.18 6.03 -17.17
CA GLY A 141 -9.41 5.34 -15.90
C GLY A 141 -8.24 5.51 -14.92
N PRO A 142 -7.00 5.14 -15.28
CA PRO A 142 -5.82 5.35 -14.44
C PRO A 142 -5.67 6.83 -14.01
N GLU A 143 -5.83 7.77 -14.93
CA GLU A 143 -5.74 9.21 -14.67
C GLU A 143 -6.82 9.69 -13.68
N LEU A 144 -8.04 9.15 -13.79
CA LEU A 144 -9.12 9.42 -12.83
C LEU A 144 -8.73 8.93 -11.43
N THR A 145 -8.26 7.68 -11.29
CA THR A 145 -7.88 7.13 -9.98
C THR A 145 -6.73 7.91 -9.35
N GLU A 146 -5.79 8.35 -10.17
CA GLU A 146 -4.65 9.16 -9.76
C GLU A 146 -5.06 10.57 -9.33
N SER A 147 -5.99 11.20 -10.05
CA SER A 147 -6.61 12.47 -9.66
C SER A 147 -7.33 12.36 -8.31
N LEU A 148 -8.08 11.28 -8.08
CA LEU A 148 -8.79 11.05 -6.83
C LEU A 148 -7.85 10.78 -5.65
N ALA A 149 -6.72 10.10 -5.88
CA ALA A 149 -5.69 9.91 -4.85
C ALA A 149 -5.07 11.26 -4.41
N LYS A 150 -4.76 12.12 -5.38
CA LYS A 150 -4.29 13.49 -5.12
C LYS A 150 -5.33 14.32 -4.39
N GLN A 151 -6.59 14.24 -4.82
CA GLN A 151 -7.70 14.92 -4.16
C GLN A 151 -7.84 14.46 -2.70
N ALA A 152 -7.77 13.15 -2.44
CA ALA A 152 -7.85 12.60 -1.09
C ALA A 152 -6.69 13.08 -0.20
N ALA A 153 -5.47 13.15 -0.73
CA ALA A 153 -4.31 13.65 0.02
C ALA A 153 -4.34 15.17 0.26
N ALA A 154 -5.00 15.94 -0.61
CA ALA A 154 -5.21 17.38 -0.42
C ALA A 154 -6.31 17.69 0.60
N ASP A 155 -7.23 16.75 0.84
CA ASP A 155 -8.27 16.85 1.85
C ASP A 155 -7.71 16.54 3.25
N SER A 156 -7.33 17.59 3.98
CA SER A 156 -6.72 17.46 5.31
C SER A 156 -7.61 16.74 6.33
N SER A 157 -8.93 16.70 6.12
CA SER A 157 -9.86 15.94 6.97
C SER A 157 -9.66 14.43 6.85
N LEU A 158 -9.12 13.97 5.71
CA LEU A 158 -8.87 12.56 5.46
C LEU A 158 -7.53 12.10 5.99
N GLY A 159 -6.56 12.98 6.31
CA GLY A 159 -5.30 12.60 6.94
C GLY A 159 -4.53 11.46 6.24
N VAL A 160 -4.55 11.42 4.90
CA VAL A 160 -3.83 10.45 4.07
C VAL A 160 -2.67 11.14 3.35
N SER A 161 -1.67 10.37 2.93
CA SER A 161 -0.50 10.88 2.20
C SER A 161 -0.41 10.30 0.79
N TYR A 162 -0.12 11.14 -0.20
CA TYR A 162 0.15 10.70 -1.57
C TYR A 162 1.68 10.63 -1.80
N PRO A 163 2.27 9.43 -1.92
CA PRO A 163 3.72 9.29 -2.05
C PRO A 163 4.24 9.59 -3.46
N GLY A 164 3.38 9.49 -4.48
CA GLY A 164 3.75 9.60 -5.88
C GLY A 164 2.91 8.66 -6.74
N ALA A 165 3.01 8.82 -8.06
CA ALA A 165 2.32 8.00 -9.04
C ALA A 165 3.15 6.77 -9.36
N PHE A 166 2.49 5.61 -9.47
CA PHE A 166 3.09 4.47 -10.13
C PHE A 166 3.00 4.64 -11.65
N VAL A 167 4.08 4.31 -12.37
CA VAL A 167 4.16 4.44 -13.83
C VAL A 167 4.64 3.15 -14.46
N LEU A 168 4.04 2.77 -15.59
CA LEU A 168 4.49 1.69 -16.46
C LEU A 168 4.80 2.22 -17.86
N SER A 169 5.89 1.72 -18.45
CA SER A 169 6.22 1.96 -19.85
C SER A 169 5.60 0.91 -20.78
N ASN A 170 5.38 1.22 -22.06
CA ASN A 170 4.74 0.27 -23.00
C ASN A 170 5.44 -1.10 -23.08
N GLY A 171 6.77 -1.16 -22.99
CA GLY A 171 7.54 -2.42 -22.99
C GLY A 171 7.39 -3.24 -21.70
N GLU A 172 6.73 -2.71 -20.69
CA GLU A 172 6.54 -3.29 -19.36
C GLU A 172 5.15 -3.90 -19.18
N ILE A 173 4.31 -3.87 -20.21
CA ILE A 173 2.91 -4.31 -20.20
C ILE A 173 2.81 -5.68 -20.86
N GLN A 174 2.03 -6.59 -20.26
CA GLN A 174 1.85 -7.95 -20.76
C GLN A 174 0.62 -8.12 -21.65
N ASP A 175 -0.52 -7.55 -21.24
CA ASP A 175 -1.84 -7.87 -21.83
C ASP A 175 -2.68 -6.62 -22.15
N GLY A 176 -2.01 -5.47 -22.25
CA GLY A 176 -2.66 -4.18 -22.42
C GLY A 176 -3.11 -3.54 -21.10
N CYS A 177 -2.97 -4.20 -19.95
CA CYS A 177 -3.16 -3.56 -18.64
C CYS A 177 -2.09 -3.99 -17.61
N HIS A 178 -1.92 -5.27 -17.37
CA HIS A 178 -1.04 -5.77 -16.32
C HIS A 178 0.43 -5.67 -16.71
N ALA A 179 1.28 -5.53 -15.69
CA ALA A 179 2.72 -5.51 -15.85
C ALA A 179 3.26 -6.91 -16.19
N ASN A 180 4.18 -6.99 -17.15
CA ASN A 180 5.03 -8.16 -17.34
C ASN A 180 6.12 -8.22 -16.24
N SER A 181 7.00 -9.21 -16.27
CA SER A 181 8.05 -9.36 -15.23
C SER A 181 8.97 -8.14 -15.10
N ALA A 182 9.30 -7.45 -16.20
CA ALA A 182 10.11 -6.23 -16.14
C ALA A 182 9.33 -5.08 -15.51
N GLY A 183 8.05 -4.92 -15.88
CA GLY A 183 7.15 -3.93 -15.29
C GLY A 183 6.89 -4.14 -13.81
N GLN A 184 6.72 -5.40 -13.38
CA GLN A 184 6.60 -5.72 -11.96
C GLN A 184 7.85 -5.28 -11.21
N GLN A 185 9.05 -5.60 -11.69
CA GLN A 185 10.28 -5.13 -11.05
C GLN A 185 10.40 -3.60 -11.04
N HIS A 186 9.97 -2.92 -12.10
CA HIS A 186 9.96 -1.45 -12.15
C HIS A 186 9.01 -0.85 -11.11
N LEU A 187 7.76 -1.32 -11.07
CA LEU A 187 6.78 -0.95 -10.05
C LEU A 187 7.29 -1.26 -8.63
N GLY A 188 7.95 -2.40 -8.45
CA GLY A 188 8.58 -2.79 -7.19
C GLY A 188 9.63 -1.79 -6.73
N ARG A 189 10.51 -1.34 -7.63
CA ARG A 189 11.52 -0.29 -7.32
C ARG A 189 10.86 1.04 -6.96
N GLN A 190 9.78 1.43 -7.63
CA GLN A 190 9.01 2.63 -7.26
C GLN A 190 8.43 2.48 -5.84
N ALA A 191 7.89 1.31 -5.50
CA ALA A 191 7.38 1.03 -4.16
C ALA A 191 8.48 0.97 -3.09
N VAL A 192 9.69 0.53 -3.41
CA VAL A 192 10.86 0.66 -2.52
C VAL A 192 11.18 2.13 -2.24
N THR A 193 11.13 3.00 -3.24
CA THR A 193 11.31 4.45 -3.04
C THR A 193 10.23 5.04 -2.11
N TYR A 194 9.00 4.54 -2.18
CA TYR A 194 7.88 5.07 -1.38
C TYR A 194 7.80 4.51 0.04
N PHE A 195 8.09 3.22 0.20
CA PHE A 195 7.79 2.46 1.43
C PHE A 195 9.00 1.75 2.03
N GLY A 196 10.15 1.79 1.38
CA GLY A 196 11.39 1.12 1.77
C GLY A 196 12.02 1.66 3.06
#